data_AF-A0A8T4V571-F1
#
_entry.id   AF-A0A8T4V571-F1
#
_cell.length_a   1.000
_cell.length_b   1.000
_cell.length_c   1.000
_cell.angle_alpha   90.00
_cell.angle_beta   90.00
_cell.angle_gamma   90.00
#
_symmetry.space_group_name_H-M   'P 1'
#
loop_
_entity.id
_entity.type
_entity.pdbx_description
1 polymer ?
#
loop_
_entity_poly.entity_id
_entity_poly.type
_entity_poly.pdbx_seq_one_letter_code
_entity_poly.pdbx_strand_id
1 'polypeptide(L)'
;MARRWFHETNLAEQLRHSGIERVLLMGINASACVRATAEGALEHSFEIMTSGQLIADPPSWGYGQNVTWFRENGRYYDNYTELLAALNDETCPLTHQLTSFFVTIL
;
A
#
# COMPACT_ATOMS: atom_id res chain seq x y z
N MET A 1 -2.89 -17.89 -3.57
CA MET A 1 -2.38 -17.42 -4.88
C MET A 1 -2.79 -15.97 -5.09
N ALA A 2 -2.13 -15.06 -4.38
CA ALA A 2 -2.48 -13.65 -4.34
C ALA A 2 -1.16 -12.88 -4.44
N ARG A 3 -0.78 -12.63 -5.69
CA ARG A 3 0.39 -11.88 -6.15
C ARG A 3 -0.05 -10.86 -7.23
N ARG A 4 -1.36 -10.76 -7.44
CA ARG A 4 -2.01 -10.60 -8.76
C ARG A 4 -1.86 -9.23 -9.41
N TRP A 5 -1.57 -8.16 -8.68
CA TRP A 5 -1.40 -6.86 -9.33
C TRP A 5 0.00 -6.69 -9.91
N PHE A 6 1.03 -7.17 -9.20
CA PHE A 6 2.41 -7.07 -9.65
C PHE A 6 2.87 -8.29 -10.46
N HIS A 7 2.25 -9.45 -10.27
CA HIS A 7 2.50 -10.62 -11.13
C HIS A 7 1.76 -10.51 -12.46
N GLU A 8 2.50 -10.79 -13.55
CA GLU A 8 1.97 -10.89 -14.93
C GLU A 8 1.39 -9.58 -15.50
N THR A 9 1.71 -8.43 -14.89
CA THR A 9 1.37 -7.10 -15.43
C THR A 9 2.64 -6.27 -15.64
N ASN A 10 2.52 -5.17 -16.39
CA ASN A 10 3.61 -4.21 -16.49
C ASN A 10 3.53 -3.04 -15.49
N LEU A 11 2.81 -3.23 -14.38
CA LEU A 11 2.59 -2.16 -13.42
C LEU A 11 3.90 -1.69 -12.77
N ALA A 12 4.78 -2.61 -12.39
CA ALA A 12 6.04 -2.26 -11.74
C ALA A 12 6.90 -1.33 -12.61
N GLU A 13 7.03 -1.61 -13.92
CA GLU A 13 7.81 -0.76 -14.82
C GLU A 13 7.13 0.60 -15.02
N GLN A 14 5.80 0.64 -15.15
CA GLN A 14 5.06 1.89 -15.30
C GLN A 14 5.22 2.82 -14.08
N LEU A 15 5.13 2.25 -12.87
CA LEU A 15 5.32 3.01 -11.63
C LEU A 15 6.75 3.54 -11.54
N ARG A 16 7.75 2.70 -11.83
CA ARG A 16 9.17 3.11 -11.83
C ARG A 16 9.47 4.19 -12.86
N HIS A 17 8.96 4.06 -14.08
CA HIS A 17 9.12 5.10 -15.11
C HIS A 17 8.47 6.43 -14.73
N SER A 18 7.47 6.39 -13.84
CA SER A 18 6.82 7.59 -13.31
C SER A 18 7.55 8.19 -12.10
N GLY A 19 8.67 7.59 -11.66
CA GLY A 19 9.43 8.02 -10.48
C GLY A 19 8.75 7.66 -9.16
N ILE A 20 7.83 6.70 -9.16
CA ILE A 20 7.13 6.25 -7.96
C ILE A 20 8.01 5.24 -7.23
N GLU A 21 8.22 5.48 -5.95
CA GLU A 21 9.03 4.63 -5.07
C GLU A 21 8.18 3.97 -3.97
N ARG A 22 6.97 4.51 -3.74
CA ARG A 22 6.04 4.02 -2.72
C ARG A 22 4.64 3.81 -3.26
N VAL A 23 3.97 2.78 -2.76
CA VAL A 23 2.55 2.53 -3.01
C VAL A 23 1.73 2.65 -1.73
N LEU A 24 0.61 3.34 -1.84
CA LEU A 24 -0.41 3.41 -0.80
C LEU A 24 -1.48 2.36 -1.11
N LEU A 25 -1.69 1.46 -0.15
CA LEU A 25 -2.61 0.33 -0.27
C LEU A 25 -3.93 0.61 0.46
N MET A 26 -5.03 0.37 -0.23
CA MET A 26 -6.38 0.41 0.33
C MET A 26 -7.25 -0.68 -0.29
N GLY A 27 -8.27 -1.13 0.44
CA GLY A 27 -9.26 -2.08 -0.07
C GLY A 27 -9.53 -3.29 0.82
N ILE A 28 -10.12 -4.32 0.22
CA ILE A 28 -10.51 -5.56 0.90
C ILE A 28 -10.08 -6.78 0.06
N ASN A 29 -9.75 -7.93 0.65
CA ASN A 29 -9.59 -8.17 2.09
C ASN A 29 -8.13 -7.90 2.50
N ALA A 30 -7.92 -7.26 3.65
CA ALA A 30 -6.61 -6.94 4.21
C ALA A 30 -5.71 -8.20 4.31
N SER A 31 -6.29 -9.32 4.76
CA SER A 31 -5.67 -10.65 4.88
C SER A 31 -5.29 -11.32 3.56
N ALA A 32 -5.92 -10.91 2.46
CA ALA A 32 -5.80 -11.60 1.19
C ALA A 32 -5.32 -10.63 0.10
N CYS A 33 -6.24 -10.09 -0.69
CA CYS A 33 -5.90 -9.34 -1.90
C CYS A 33 -5.01 -8.11 -1.61
N VAL A 34 -5.20 -7.45 -0.46
CA VAL A 34 -4.36 -6.31 -0.08
C VAL A 34 -2.95 -6.74 0.29
N ARG A 35 -2.80 -7.69 1.24
CA ARG A 35 -1.49 -8.22 1.64
C ARG A 35 -0.73 -8.81 0.46
N ALA A 36 -1.40 -9.59 -0.36
CA ALA A 36 -0.89 -10.12 -1.62
C ALA A 36 -0.27 -9.10 -2.57
N THR A 37 -0.94 -7.95 -2.70
CA THR A 37 -0.47 -6.86 -3.54
C THR A 37 0.69 -6.13 -2.87
N ALA A 38 0.66 -6.02 -1.53
CA ALA A 38 1.75 -5.51 -0.73
C ALA A 38 3.03 -6.34 -0.88
N GLU A 39 2.90 -7.67 -0.77
CA GLU A 39 4.00 -8.61 -0.97
C GLU A 39 4.59 -8.46 -2.37
N GLY A 40 3.76 -8.34 -3.41
CA GLY A 40 4.24 -8.05 -4.77
C GLY A 40 4.95 -6.70 -4.88
N ALA A 41 4.42 -5.64 -4.26
CA ALA A 41 5.09 -4.34 -4.25
C ALA A 41 6.48 -4.41 -3.61
N LEU A 42 6.61 -5.11 -2.47
CA LEU A 42 7.88 -5.35 -1.77
C LEU A 42 8.85 -6.19 -2.61
N GLU A 43 8.38 -7.25 -3.28
CA GLU A 43 9.17 -8.06 -4.21
C GLU A 43 9.75 -7.19 -5.36
N HIS A 44 9.03 -6.14 -5.76
CA HIS A 44 9.47 -5.15 -6.75
C HIS A 44 10.13 -3.90 -6.13
N SER A 45 10.56 -3.96 -4.88
CA SER A 45 11.31 -2.89 -4.18
C SER A 45 10.57 -1.56 -4.03
N PHE A 46 9.24 -1.58 -4.06
CA PHE A 46 8.44 -0.43 -3.65
C PHE A 46 8.31 -0.42 -2.13
N GLU A 47 8.35 0.76 -1.54
CA GLU A 47 7.87 0.95 -0.17
C GLU A 47 6.33 0.79 -0.15
N ILE A 48 5.78 0.25 0.94
CA ILE A 48 4.32 0.16 1.12
C ILE A 48 3.88 1.05 2.29
N MET A 49 2.71 1.67 2.13
CA MET A 49 2.03 2.36 3.23
C MET A 49 0.54 2.09 3.24
N THR A 50 -0.08 2.10 4.42
CA THR A 50 -1.53 1.94 4.57
C THR A 50 -2.01 2.47 5.92
N SER A 51 -3.32 2.48 6.14
CA SER A 51 -3.92 2.77 7.44
C SER A 51 -4.96 1.71 7.82
N GLY A 52 -5.13 1.47 9.11
CA GLY A 52 -6.19 0.59 9.63
C GLY A 52 -7.61 0.98 9.20
N GLN A 53 -7.82 2.23 8.78
CA GLN A 53 -9.11 2.70 8.27
C GLN A 53 -9.27 2.56 6.76
N LEU A 54 -8.21 2.21 6.03
CA LEU A 54 -8.20 2.06 4.56
C LEU A 54 -8.26 0.61 4.10
N ILE A 55 -8.04 -0.33 5.01
CA ILE A 55 -8.06 -1.77 4.74
C ILE A 55 -9.03 -2.45 5.69
N ALA A 56 -9.71 -3.49 5.22
CA ALA A 56 -10.63 -4.23 6.07
C ALA A 56 -10.63 -5.73 5.73
N ASP A 57 -11.03 -6.52 6.71
CA ASP A 57 -11.34 -7.94 6.55
C ASP A 57 -12.80 -8.20 6.95
N PRO A 58 -13.42 -9.27 6.42
CA PRO A 58 -14.67 -9.78 6.98
C PRO A 58 -14.49 -10.08 8.48
N PRO A 59 -15.48 -9.78 9.34
CA PRO A 59 -15.39 -10.05 10.78
C PRO A 59 -15.06 -11.51 11.12
N SER A 60 -15.45 -12.45 10.26
CA SER A 60 -15.21 -13.89 10.43
C SER A 60 -13.75 -14.31 10.25
N TRP A 61 -12.87 -13.45 9.73
CA TRP A 61 -11.47 -13.79 9.44
C TRP A 61 -10.50 -13.42 10.58
N GLY A 62 -11.01 -12.81 11.66
CA GLY A 62 -10.21 -12.40 12.80
C GLY A 62 -9.55 -11.04 12.58
N TYR A 63 -10.06 -10.03 13.27
CA TYR A 63 -9.53 -8.66 13.20
C TYR A 63 -8.16 -8.61 13.88
N GLY A 64 -7.16 -8.01 13.23
CA GLY A 64 -5.88 -7.63 13.86
C GLY A 64 -4.63 -8.40 13.42
N GLN A 65 -4.74 -9.61 12.83
CA GLN A 65 -3.53 -10.35 12.42
C GLN A 65 -2.75 -9.64 11.28
N ASN A 66 -3.43 -8.89 10.41
CA ASN A 66 -2.76 -8.17 9.32
C ASN A 66 -2.17 -6.84 9.75
N VAL A 67 -2.67 -6.23 10.83
CA VAL A 67 -2.14 -4.98 11.35
C VAL A 67 -0.68 -5.16 11.72
N THR A 68 -0.34 -6.27 12.39
CA THR A 68 1.04 -6.62 12.73
C THR A 68 1.90 -6.75 11.47
N TRP A 69 1.45 -7.48 10.46
CA TRP A 69 2.22 -7.66 9.23
C TRP A 69 2.51 -6.33 8.51
N PHE A 70 1.49 -5.46 8.36
CA PHE A 70 1.68 -4.16 7.73
C PHE A 70 2.57 -3.21 8.55
N ARG A 71 2.54 -3.29 9.89
CA ARG A 71 3.46 -2.55 10.77
C ARG A 71 4.91 -3.03 10.63
N GLU A 72 5.12 -4.32 10.42
CA GLU A 72 6.46 -4.92 10.30
C GLU A 72 7.09 -4.77 8.91
N ASN A 73 6.27 -4.67 7.85
CA ASN A 73 6.72 -4.70 6.46
C ASN A 73 6.55 -3.36 5.72
N GLY A 74 6.04 -2.32 6.39
CA GLY A 74 5.85 -1.01 5.78
C GLY A 74 5.42 0.07 6.75
N ARG A 75 4.92 1.18 6.22
CA ARG A 75 4.42 2.31 7.01
C ARG A 75 2.93 2.15 7.29
N TYR A 76 2.59 1.80 8.52
CA TYR A 76 1.22 1.65 8.96
C TYR A 76 0.81 2.81 9.86
N TYR A 77 -0.35 3.40 9.58
CA TYR A 77 -0.93 4.48 10.38
C TYR A 77 -2.26 4.04 11.01
N ASP A 78 -2.51 4.47 12.24
CA ASP A 78 -3.73 4.06 12.94
C ASP A 78 -4.98 4.69 12.33
N ASN A 79 -4.83 5.86 11.68
CA ASN A 79 -5.91 6.56 11.00
C ASN A 79 -5.44 7.22 9.69
N TYR A 80 -6.40 7.57 8.82
CA TYR A 80 -6.07 8.18 7.53
C TYR A 80 -5.50 9.60 7.68
N THR A 81 -5.75 10.30 8.78
CA THR A 81 -5.26 11.66 8.99
C THR A 81 -3.76 11.70 9.22
N GLU A 82 -3.21 10.79 10.02
CA GLU A 82 -1.77 10.59 10.18
C GLU A 82 -1.11 10.19 8.86
N LEU A 83 -1.76 9.29 8.10
CA LEU A 83 -1.29 8.90 6.79
C LEU A 83 -1.22 10.10 5.82
N LEU A 84 -2.25 10.95 5.81
CA LEU A 84 -2.29 12.14 4.95
C LEU A 84 -1.25 13.18 5.37
N ALA A 85 -1.02 13.36 6.67
CA ALA A 85 0.04 14.22 7.18
C ALA A 85 1.41 13.75 6.66
N ALA A 86 1.69 12.45 6.76
CA ALA A 86 2.94 11.87 6.25
C ALA A 86 3.10 12.00 4.72
N LEU A 87 2.01 11.91 3.95
CA LEU A 87 2.05 12.15 2.51
C LEU A 87 2.39 13.61 2.18
N ASN A 88 1.81 14.56 2.90
CA ASN A 88 2.05 15.98 2.66
C ASN A 88 3.48 16.40 3.00
N ASP A 89 4.06 15.85 4.06
CA ASP A 89 5.45 16.12 4.46
C ASP A 89 6.48 15.62 3.44
N GLU A 90 6.10 14.64 2.61
CA GLU A 90 6.97 14.09 1.57
C GLU A 90 6.78 14.74 0.21
N THR A 91 5.79 15.61 0.05
CA THR A 91 5.66 16.38 -1.18
C THR A 91 6.75 17.45 -1.22
N CYS A 92 7.73 17.28 -2.12
CA CYS A 92 8.68 18.34 -2.43
C CYS A 92 7.91 19.57 -2.95
N PRO A 93 7.97 20.73 -2.27
CA PRO A 93 7.20 21.92 -2.65
C PRO A 93 7.55 22.46 -4.05
N LEU A 94 8.68 22.04 -4.63
CA LEU A 94 9.23 22.58 -5.87
C LEU A 94 8.88 21.75 -7.12
N THR A 95 8.44 20.50 -6.97
CA THR A 95 8.19 19.60 -8.12
C THR A 95 6.76 19.08 -8.22
N HIS A 96 5.94 19.17 -7.17
CA HIS A 96 4.56 18.62 -7.15
C HIS A 96 4.46 17.17 -7.65
N GLN A 97 5.55 16.41 -7.61
CA GLN A 97 5.58 15.05 -8.13
C GLN A 97 5.19 14.10 -7.00
N LEU A 98 4.08 13.40 -7.18
CA LEU A 98 3.62 12.38 -6.24
C LEU A 98 4.59 11.19 -6.32
N THR A 99 5.37 10.97 -5.26
CA THR A 99 6.19 9.76 -5.08
C THR A 99 5.35 8.54 -4.67
N SER A 100 4.04 8.74 -4.48
CA SER A 100 3.08 7.76 -3.98
C SER A 100 1.94 7.51 -4.97
N PHE A 101 1.65 6.24 -5.25
CA PHE A 101 0.53 5.79 -6.10
C PHE A 101 -0.53 5.03 -5.30
N PHE A 102 -1.80 5.30 -5.57
CA PHE A 102 -2.93 4.67 -4.91
C PHE A 102 -3.31 3.36 -5.60
N VAL A 103 -3.17 2.24 -4.90
CA VAL A 103 -3.62 0.93 -5.38
C VAL A 103 -4.91 0.55 -4.65
N THR A 104 -6.02 0.55 -5.37
CA THR A 104 -7.36 0.22 -4.84
C THR A 104 -7.73 -1.21 -5.16
N ILE A 105 -7.80 -2.07 -4.16
CA ILE A 105 -8.06 -3.50 -4.32
C ILE A 105 -9.51 -3.77 -3.91
N LEU A 106 -10.39 -4.01 -4.90
CA LEU A 106 -11.80 -4.35 -4.69
C LEU A 106 -12.00 -5.86 -4.49
#